data_AF-A0A429EFQ4-F1
#
_entry.id   AF-A0A429EFQ4-F1
#
_cell.length_a   1.000
_cell.length_b   1.000
_cell.length_c   1.000
_cell.angle_alpha   90.00
_cell.angle_beta   90.00
_cell.angle_gamma   90.00
#
_symmetry.space_group_name_H-M   'P 1'
#
loop_
_entity.id
_entity.type
_entity.pdbx_description
1 polymer ?
#
loop_
_entity_poly.entity_id
_entity_poly.type
_entity_poly.pdbx_seq_one_letter_code
_entity_poly.pdbx_strand_id
1 'polypeptide(L)' 'MAVTFDAQLLEILACPSPDHAPLRPGTPADPDADSLTCTECGRVYPVRDGIPVLLLDEATEPTTPDGAHADGP' A
#
# COMPACT_ATOMS: atom_id res chain seq x y z
N MET A 1 10.60 5.90 13.85
CA MET A 1 10.09 4.83 14.73
C MET A 1 9.36 3.87 13.82
N ALA A 2 9.78 2.61 13.73
CA ALA A 2 9.12 1.65 12.84
C ALA A 2 7.77 1.23 13.46
N VAL A 3 6.70 1.38 12.69
CA VAL A 3 5.39 0.83 13.05
C VAL A 3 5.43 -0.69 12.90
N THR A 4 5.35 -1.39 14.03
CA THR A 4 5.22 -2.86 14.06
C THR A 4 3.75 -3.23 13.94
N PHE A 5 3.35 -3.78 12.80
CA PHE A 5 2.01 -4.34 12.60
C PHE A 5 1.97 -5.82 12.99
N ASP A 6 0.97 -6.24 13.76
CA ASP A 6 0.73 -7.63 14.10
C ASP A 6 0.40 -8.45 12.85
N ALA A 7 0.94 -9.68 12.74
CA ALA A 7 0.76 -10.53 11.56
C ALA A 7 -0.74 -10.79 11.23
N GLN A 8 -1.56 -10.98 12.26
CA GLN A 8 -3.00 -11.18 12.11
C GLN A 8 -3.73 -9.92 11.60
N LEU A 9 -3.19 -8.73 11.86
CA LEU A 9 -3.74 -7.46 11.36
C LEU A 9 -3.37 -7.27 9.88
N LEU A 10 -2.17 -7.69 9.45
CA LEU A 10 -1.76 -7.69 8.04
C LEU A 10 -2.59 -8.65 7.17
N GLU A 11 -3.11 -9.73 7.75
CA GLU A 11 -4.08 -10.62 7.08
C GLU A 11 -5.45 -9.98 6.84
N ILE A 12 -5.79 -8.93 7.61
CA ILE A 12 -7.06 -8.19 7.50
C ILE A 12 -6.89 -6.89 6.69
N LEU A 13 -5.70 -6.27 6.75
CA LEU A 13 -5.37 -5.04 6.03
C LEU A 13 -5.10 -5.33 4.56
N ALA A 14 -6.17 -5.38 3.80
CA ALA A 14 -6.14 -5.45 2.34
C ALA A 14 -5.89 -4.06 1.73
N CYS A 15 -5.24 -4.07 0.57
CA CYS A 15 -5.18 -2.91 -0.32
C CYS A 15 -6.60 -2.38 -0.62
N PRO A 16 -6.83 -1.06 -0.64
CA PRO A 16 -8.12 -0.48 -1.01
C PRO A 16 -8.46 -0.63 -2.51
N SER A 17 -7.50 -1.08 -3.34
CA SER A 17 -7.74 -1.45 -4.75
C SER A 17 -8.67 -2.67 -4.83
N PRO A 18 -9.47 -2.84 -5.91
CA PRO A 18 -10.35 -3.99 -6.10
C PRO A 18 -9.70 -5.38 -5.90
N ASP A 19 -8.38 -5.48 -6.06
CA ASP A 19 -7.61 -6.72 -5.87
C ASP A 19 -7.58 -7.17 -4.40
N HIS A 20 -7.76 -6.24 -3.44
CA HIS A 20 -7.72 -6.49 -1.99
C HIS A 20 -6.49 -7.31 -1.53
N ALA A 21 -5.37 -7.16 -2.25
CA ALA A 21 -4.15 -7.90 -1.98
C ALA A 21 -3.43 -7.43 -0.71
N PRO A 22 -2.56 -8.26 -0.11
CA PRO A 22 -1.77 -7.91 1.06
C PRO A 22 -0.87 -6.67 0.85
N LEU A 23 -0.65 -5.94 1.94
CA LEU A 23 0.29 -4.81 2.00
C LEU A 23 1.58 -5.23 2.70
N ARG A 24 2.73 -4.82 2.15
CA ARG A 24 4.06 -5.01 2.74
C ARG A 24 4.61 -3.66 3.23
N PRO A 25 5.23 -3.58 4.41
CA PRO A 25 5.90 -2.37 4.86
C PRO A 25 7.11 -2.00 3.98
N GLY A 26 7.34 -0.70 3.86
CA GLY A 26 8.35 -0.09 3.01
C GLY A 26 7.89 0.10 1.56
N THR A 27 8.81 0.64 0.77
CA THR A 27 8.70 0.78 -0.68
C THR A 27 9.60 -0.25 -1.40
N PRO A 28 9.43 -0.46 -2.71
CA PRO A 28 10.35 -1.30 -3.47
C PRO A 28 11.81 -0.83 -3.45
N ALA A 29 12.03 0.48 -3.29
CA ALA A 29 13.36 1.09 -3.26
C ALA A 29 13.94 1.17 -1.84
N ASP A 30 13.09 1.27 -0.83
CA ASP A 30 13.47 1.46 0.57
C ASP A 30 12.54 0.65 1.48
N PRO A 31 12.99 -0.50 2.01
CA PRO A 31 12.18 -1.35 2.88
C PRO A 31 11.91 -0.74 4.26
N ASP A 32 12.65 0.29 4.67
CA ASP A 32 12.53 0.94 5.98
C ASP A 32 11.72 2.24 5.93
N ALA A 33 11.19 2.60 4.75
CA ALA A 33 10.35 3.77 4.57
C ALA A 33 9.01 3.65 5.32
N ASP A 34 8.50 4.79 5.81
CA ASP A 34 7.18 4.93 6.42
C ASP A 34 6.06 4.87 5.36
N SER A 35 5.96 3.73 4.68
CA SER A 35 5.01 3.46 3.61
C SER A 35 4.60 1.99 3.61
N LEU A 36 3.50 1.68 2.94
CA LEU A 36 3.03 0.31 2.67
C LEU A 36 2.89 0.13 1.15
N THR A 37 3.46 -0.95 0.62
CA THR A 37 3.37 -1.30 -0.80
C THR A 37 2.45 -2.50 -0.98
N CYS A 38 1.50 -2.41 -1.91
CA CYS A 38 0.68 -3.56 -2.29
C CYS A 38 1.49 -4.57 -3.11
N THR A 39 1.35 -5.86 -2.80
CA THR A 39 2.08 -6.93 -3.49
C THR A 39 1.55 -7.27 -4.88
N GLU A 40 0.35 -6.83 -5.23
CA GLU A 40 -0.24 -7.08 -6.56
C GLU A 40 -0.31 -5.83 -7.43
N CYS A 41 -1.03 -4.79 -7.00
CA CYS A 41 -1.14 -3.57 -7.80
C CYS A 41 0.10 -2.67 -7.76
N GLY A 42 1.06 -2.93 -6.86
CA GLY A 42 2.32 -2.17 -6.77
C GLY A 42 2.19 -0.73 -6.26
N ARG A 43 0.98 -0.28 -5.88
CA ARG A 43 0.74 1.05 -5.29
C ARG A 43 1.43 1.18 -3.94
N VAL A 44 1.92 2.39 -3.66
CA VAL A 44 2.59 2.75 -2.40
C VAL A 44 1.71 3.73 -1.62
N TYR A 45 1.32 3.34 -0.41
CA TYR A 45 0.51 4.13 0.51
C TYR A 45 1.40 4.73 1.60
N PRO A 46 1.35 6.05 1.85
CA PRO A 46 2.18 6.67 2.87
C PRO A 46 1.65 6.36 4.28
N VAL A 47 2.54 6.28 5.26
CA VAL A 47 2.21 6.29 6.69
C VAL A 47 2.47 7.69 7.23
N ARG A 48 1.43 8.33 7.79
CA ARG A 48 1.53 9.66 8.40
C ARG A 48 1.19 9.55 9.88
N ASP A 49 2.05 10.06 10.74
CA ASP A 49 1.87 10.01 12.20
C ASP A 49 1.66 8.59 12.76
N GLY A 50 2.24 7.57 12.10
CA GLY A 50 2.06 6.16 12.44
C GLY A 50 0.73 5.55 11.97
N ILE A 51 -0.07 6.30 11.20
CA ILE A 51 -1.34 5.85 10.63
C ILE A 51 -1.17 5.63 9.12
N PRO A 52 -1.43 4.41 8.61
CA PRO A 52 -1.45 4.15 7.17
C PRO A 52 -2.58 4.91 6.47
N VAL A 53 -2.23 5.67 5.42
CA VAL A 53 -3.21 6.36 4.55
C VAL A 53 -3.56 5.43 3.39
N LEU A 54 -4.57 4.57 3.58
CA LEU A 54 -5.05 3.64 2.56
C LEU A 54 -6.10 4.28 1.64
N LEU A 55 -5.75 5.42 1.04
CA LEU A 55 -6.59 6.12 0.06
C LEU A 55 -5.94 6.01 -1.33
N LEU A 56 -6.72 5.65 -2.34
CA LEU A 56 -6.23 5.51 -3.72
C LEU A 56 -5.65 6.82 -4.27
N ASP A 57 -6.28 7.95 -3.96
CA ASP A 57 -5.85 9.29 -4.39
C ASP A 57 -4.52 9.75 -3.76
N GLU A 58 -4.18 9.21 -2.59
CA GLU A 58 -2.93 9.50 -1.88
C GLU A 58 -1.84 8.46 -2.19
N ALA A 59 -2.19 7.39 -2.91
CA ALA A 59 -1.27 6.34 -3.27
C ALA A 59 -0.36 6.79 -4.43
N THR A 60 0.93 6.50 -4.31
CA THR A 60 1.84 6.63 -5.45
C THR A 60 1.66 5.43 -6.37
N GLU A 61 1.40 5.71 -7.64
CA GLU A 61 1.25 4.67 -8.66
C GLU A 61 2.58 3.95 -8.91
N PRO A 62 2.55 2.63 -9.20
CA PRO A 62 3.75 1.95 -9.66
C PRO A 62 4.26 2.62 -10.93
N THR A 63 5.57 2.84 -11.05
CA THR A 63 6.21 3.46 -12.23
C THR A 63 6.18 2.57 -13.50
N THR A 64 5.28 1.59 -13.57
CA THR A 64 5.11 0.73 -14.74
C THR A 64 4.07 1.36 -15.65
N PRO A 65 4.33 1.53 -16.97
CA PRO A 65 3.47 2.30 -17.86
C PRO A 65 2.14 1.62 -18.23
N ASP A 66 1.65 0.67 -17.44
CA ASP A 66 0.36 0.02 -17.64
C ASP A 66 -0.59 0.45 -16.50
N GLY A 67 -1.07 1.68 -16.63
CA GLY A 67 -2.17 2.18 -15.81
C GLY A 67 -3.47 1.56 -16.29
N ALA A 68 -4.04 0.63 -15.53
CA ALA A 68 -5.45 0.23 -15.69
C ALA A 68 -5.96 -0.53 -14.47
N HIS A 69 -6.28 0.19 -13.39
CA HIS A 69 -7.45 -0.18 -12.59
C HIS A 69 -8.46 0.93 -12.75
N ALA A 70 -9.37 0.73 -13.70
CA ALA A 70 -10.52 1.61 -13.91
C ALA A 70 -11.45 1.44 -12.70
N ASP A 71 -11.49 2.45 -11.83
CA ASP A 71 -12.55 2.64 -10.83
C ASP A 71 -13.90 2.82 -11.58
N GLY A 72 -14.56 1.69 -11.83
CA GLY A 72 -15.95 1.63 -12.29
C GLY A 72 -16.91 1.87 -11.11
N PRO A 73 -18.15 2.34 -11.38
CA PRO A 73 -19.03 2.99 -10.42
C PRO A 73 -19.51 2.11 -9.26
#